data_AF-A0A926P7T0-F1
#
_entry.id   AF-A0A926P7T0-F1
#
_cell.length_a   1.000
_cell.length_b   1.000
_cell.length_c   1.000
_cell.angle_alpha   90.00
_cell.angle_beta   90.00
_cell.angle_gamma   90.00
#
_symmetry.space_group_name_H-M   'P 1'
#
loop_
_entity.id
_entity.type
_entity.pdbx_description
1 polymer ?
#
loop_
_entity_poly.entity_id
_entity_poly.type
_entity_poly.pdbx_seq_one_letter_code
_entity_poly.pdbx_strand_id
1 'polypeptide(L)'
;MRLLGIGLSLTAVVGGLGASSLTLAASTTQTLSQDAGLTTLTAQSGLEDLEDFDYWVNRCDLLISAQKYEEALAACEQAITLRPKSASIWAVHSGILLNLKQYPEAIASADNALKFDDKNSLAFTYQCMAYSALKQNEAALDACNEALRVNGNWGNRAPALAWYYRGIALSQLADDEQALVAYDRTLLLEPNDSQTLTARCEALLNLRQYPDAIASCQQALAGNGNWGDKTPGLAWYNQGLAHTELKQYPEAIAAYDRALNLEPKNAQIWANQAQLFEQLERNTEALTSYQQAITLKPDFSRALVAQCGLLNELKTYEPALEACTKALQGDGTWREAGAAEAWHQQAHALGGLGRYEEALAAVNRAVGLNPDYAEAWSNRSAVLWYLERYDEALASSKQAITLNPNYALAWANQGRILRSINDYEASLEAYEKALELEPNNAQVWANRSVVLWHLGLHEPAIFSANRAINLNPELVQAWYNRGVALVALQRYEEALESYEQVLELAPDNADAWTGQGLILGQLGRIPEAIAALTTALKLNPQQSLAQTALQRIALQQQQQQSQQQQPPQQQPPQQQQQQP
;
A
#
# COMPACT_ATOMS: atom_id res chain seq x y z
N MET A 1 27.98 52.55 -40.74
CA MET A 1 26.55 52.81 -41.01
C MET A 1 25.77 52.30 -39.80
N ARG A 2 25.46 53.17 -38.83
CA ARG A 2 24.13 53.76 -38.53
C ARG A 2 23.07 52.69 -38.20
N LEU A 3 22.71 52.49 -36.92
CA LEU A 3 21.68 53.19 -36.09
C LEU A 3 20.25 52.68 -36.36
N LEU A 4 19.58 52.10 -35.36
CA LEU A 4 18.45 52.61 -34.54
C LEU A 4 18.03 51.45 -33.60
N GLY A 5 17.58 51.57 -32.34
CA GLY A 5 17.25 52.71 -31.50
C GLY A 5 15.96 52.43 -30.70
N ILE A 6 16.08 52.44 -29.34
CA ILE A 6 15.07 52.87 -28.32
C ILE A 6 13.86 51.92 -28.14
N GLY A 7 13.27 51.64 -26.97
CA GLY A 7 13.34 52.06 -25.56
C GLY A 7 12.29 51.18 -24.83
N LEU A 8 12.30 50.89 -23.52
CA LEU A 8 12.11 51.83 -22.42
C LEU A 8 12.39 51.09 -21.11
N SER A 9 13.02 51.80 -20.20
CA SER A 9 13.23 51.51 -18.79
C SER A 9 12.38 52.48 -17.96
N LEU A 10 12.00 52.12 -16.73
CA LEU A 10 12.58 52.65 -15.49
C LEU A 10 11.65 52.42 -14.28
N THR A 11 12.31 52.07 -13.19
CA THR A 11 11.99 52.12 -11.76
C THR A 11 11.33 53.41 -11.27
N ALA A 12 10.59 53.33 -10.15
CA ALA A 12 10.42 54.48 -9.24
C ALA A 12 10.46 54.06 -7.77
N VAL A 13 11.18 54.90 -7.01
CA VAL A 13 11.57 54.81 -5.60
C VAL A 13 10.70 55.76 -4.75
N VAL A 14 10.54 55.35 -3.50
CA VAL A 14 10.12 55.99 -2.23
C VAL A 14 10.25 57.53 -2.07
N GLY A 15 9.32 58.09 -1.27
CA GLY A 15 9.45 59.32 -0.44
C GLY A 15 8.46 60.43 -0.85
N GLY A 16 7.65 61.08 -0.01
CA GLY A 16 7.69 61.36 1.43
C GLY A 16 7.76 62.88 1.66
N LEU A 17 6.84 63.44 2.47
CA LEU A 17 6.73 64.84 2.98
C LEU A 17 6.14 65.87 1.99
N GLY A 18 5.33 66.88 2.35
CA GLY A 18 4.88 67.47 3.61
C GLY A 18 4.01 68.71 3.33
N ALA A 19 3.36 69.23 4.37
CA ALA A 19 2.22 70.17 4.39
C ALA A 19 2.47 71.64 3.96
N SER A 20 1.38 72.40 3.72
CA SER A 20 1.01 73.69 4.39
C SER A 20 -0.18 74.41 3.67
N SER A 21 -1.32 74.63 4.37
CA SER A 21 -1.87 75.95 4.81
C SER A 21 -2.71 76.72 3.75
N LEU A 22 -3.79 77.50 3.96
CA LEU A 22 -4.40 78.23 5.10
C LEU A 22 -5.85 78.69 4.73
N THR A 23 -6.77 78.62 5.71
CA THR A 23 -7.88 79.54 6.11
C THR A 23 -8.67 80.46 5.16
N LEU A 24 -10.00 80.54 5.40
CA LEU A 24 -10.67 81.78 5.88
C LEU A 24 -12.00 81.48 6.62
N ALA A 25 -12.22 82.17 7.75
CA ALA A 25 -13.43 82.18 8.60
C ALA A 25 -14.33 83.40 8.27
N ALA A 26 -15.67 83.31 8.40
CA ALA A 26 -16.53 83.83 9.49
C ALA A 26 -17.96 83.93 8.87
N SER A 27 -19.12 83.90 9.54
CA SER A 27 -19.51 84.43 10.85
C SER A 27 -20.89 83.85 11.30
N THR A 28 -21.12 84.03 12.59
CA THR A 28 -22.26 83.71 13.48
C THR A 28 -23.66 84.17 13.05
N THR A 29 -24.67 83.37 13.40
CA THR A 29 -25.96 83.86 13.94
C THR A 29 -26.42 82.99 15.12
N GLN A 30 -26.66 83.65 16.26
CA GLN A 30 -27.35 83.13 17.44
C GLN A 30 -28.84 82.96 17.14
N THR A 31 -29.46 81.90 17.67
CA THR A 31 -30.85 81.95 18.16
C THR A 31 -31.06 80.90 19.25
N LEU A 32 -31.79 81.32 20.28
CA LEU A 32 -32.08 80.63 21.54
C LEU A 32 -33.16 79.55 21.37
N SER A 33 -32.95 78.44 22.11
CA SER A 33 -33.91 77.58 22.83
C SER A 33 -35.31 77.28 22.24
N GLN A 34 -35.62 75.99 22.09
CA GLN A 34 -36.69 75.33 22.86
C GLN A 34 -36.67 73.81 22.68
N ASP A 35 -36.83 73.11 23.81
CA ASP A 35 -36.95 71.66 23.96
C ASP A 35 -38.05 71.04 23.09
N ALA A 36 -37.72 69.90 22.47
CA ALA A 36 -38.66 68.82 22.22
C ALA A 36 -37.87 67.50 22.29
N GLY A 37 -38.08 66.77 23.38
CA GLY A 37 -37.38 65.52 23.67
C GLY A 37 -37.70 64.43 22.66
N LEU A 38 -36.65 63.83 22.12
CA LEU A 38 -36.64 62.49 21.54
C LEU A 38 -35.48 61.74 22.21
N THR A 39 -35.78 61.21 23.40
CA THR A 39 -34.94 60.21 24.05
C THR A 39 -34.98 58.93 23.21
N THR A 40 -33.88 58.64 22.54
CA THR A 40 -33.47 57.28 22.17
C THR A 40 -33.25 56.49 23.46
N LEU A 41 -34.23 55.66 23.82
CA LEU A 41 -34.09 54.67 24.88
C LEU A 41 -33.18 53.54 24.40
N THR A 42 -31.96 53.50 24.93
CA THR A 42 -31.06 52.33 24.86
C THR A 42 -31.59 51.24 25.79
N ALA A 43 -32.41 50.33 25.26
CA ALA A 43 -32.95 49.16 25.97
C ALA A 43 -31.99 47.96 25.92
N GLN A 44 -30.77 48.10 26.44
CA GLN A 44 -29.81 46.97 26.54
C GLN A 44 -29.45 46.60 27.99
N SER A 45 -29.78 47.40 29.00
CA SER A 45 -29.37 47.18 30.39
C SER A 45 -30.53 46.84 31.34
N GLY A 46 -31.56 46.15 30.87
CA GLY A 46 -32.77 45.87 31.69
C GLY A 46 -33.39 44.48 31.51
N LEU A 47 -32.73 43.57 30.77
CA LEU A 47 -33.23 42.22 30.52
C LEU A 47 -32.49 41.13 31.31
N GLU A 48 -31.32 41.42 31.87
CA GLU A 48 -30.54 40.45 32.67
C GLU A 48 -31.16 40.19 34.05
N ASP A 49 -31.91 41.17 34.60
CA ASP A 49 -32.60 41.06 35.90
C ASP A 49 -34.06 40.54 35.76
N LEU A 50 -34.43 39.96 34.62
CA LEU A 50 -35.80 39.48 34.39
C LEU A 50 -36.02 38.13 35.10
N GLU A 51 -36.81 38.13 36.18
CA GLU A 51 -37.21 36.93 36.93
C GLU A 51 -38.35 36.13 36.26
N ASP A 52 -38.30 35.94 34.94
CA ASP A 52 -39.32 35.19 34.18
C ASP A 52 -38.72 33.90 33.61
N PHE A 53 -39.04 32.77 34.24
CA PHE A 53 -38.57 31.46 33.82
C PHE A 53 -39.00 31.10 32.40
N ASP A 54 -40.26 31.35 32.03
CA ASP A 54 -40.79 30.94 30.73
C ASP A 54 -40.18 31.79 29.61
N TYR A 55 -39.89 33.07 29.87
CA TYR A 55 -39.12 33.90 28.95
C TYR A 55 -37.74 33.29 28.65
N TRP A 56 -36.97 32.93 29.68
CA TRP A 56 -35.61 32.44 29.50
C TRP A 56 -35.57 31.06 28.82
N VAL A 57 -36.52 30.17 29.14
CA VAL A 57 -36.67 28.89 28.43
C VAL A 57 -36.97 29.12 26.95
N ASN A 58 -37.97 29.95 26.63
CA ASN A 58 -38.33 30.24 25.24
C ASN A 58 -37.17 30.91 24.48
N ARG A 59 -36.42 31.81 25.14
CA ARG A 59 -35.23 32.43 24.56
C ARG A 59 -34.14 31.38 24.30
N CYS A 60 -33.92 30.46 25.24
CA CYS A 60 -32.97 29.38 25.06
C CYS A 60 -33.35 28.52 23.83
N ASP A 61 -34.60 28.05 23.75
CA ASP A 61 -35.09 27.23 22.63
C ASP A 61 -35.00 27.94 21.27
N LEU A 62 -35.31 29.25 21.24
CA LEU A 62 -35.19 30.08 20.03
C LEU A 62 -33.73 30.19 19.58
N LEU A 63 -32.80 30.39 20.52
CA LEU A 63 -31.37 30.51 20.23
C LEU A 63 -30.77 29.17 19.78
N ILE A 64 -31.23 28.05 20.34
CA ILE A 64 -30.89 26.70 19.85
C ILE A 64 -31.34 26.53 18.40
N SER A 65 -32.58 26.92 18.10
CA SER A 65 -33.13 26.83 16.73
C SER A 65 -32.37 27.72 15.75
N ALA A 66 -31.79 28.82 16.24
CA ALA A 66 -30.91 29.72 15.48
C ALA A 66 -29.43 29.28 15.49
N GLN A 67 -29.09 28.13 16.09
CA GLN A 67 -27.72 27.60 16.23
C GLN A 67 -26.74 28.53 16.99
N LYS A 68 -27.27 29.41 17.84
CA LYS A 68 -26.50 30.35 18.66
C LYS A 68 -26.21 29.75 20.04
N TYR A 69 -25.40 28.71 20.07
CA TYR A 69 -25.24 27.87 21.26
C TYR A 69 -24.65 28.58 22.48
N GLU A 70 -23.72 29.53 22.31
CA GLU A 70 -23.18 30.31 23.44
C GLU A 70 -24.24 31.23 24.07
N GLU A 71 -25.01 31.95 23.24
CA GLU A 71 -26.11 32.79 23.71
C GLU A 71 -27.23 31.93 24.34
N ALA A 72 -27.51 30.76 23.75
CA ALA A 72 -28.48 29.81 24.26
C ALA A 72 -28.07 29.27 25.64
N LEU A 73 -26.78 28.94 25.81
CA LEU A 73 -26.24 28.46 27.07
C LEU A 73 -26.51 29.46 28.20
N ALA A 74 -26.14 30.73 27.99
CA ALA A 74 -26.38 31.80 28.97
C ALA A 74 -27.88 31.97 29.30
N ALA A 75 -28.77 31.92 28.30
CA ALA A 75 -30.21 32.01 28.51
C ALA A 75 -30.76 30.81 29.32
N CYS A 76 -30.28 29.59 29.03
CA CYS A 76 -30.63 28.39 29.77
C CYS A 76 -30.11 28.43 31.22
N GLU A 77 -28.91 28.97 31.46
CA GLU A 77 -28.35 29.15 32.81
C GLU A 77 -29.16 30.13 33.66
N GLN A 78 -29.73 31.19 33.06
CA GLN A 78 -30.69 32.07 33.75
C GLN A 78 -31.97 31.31 34.13
N ALA A 79 -32.53 30.52 33.21
CA ALA A 79 -33.69 29.67 33.51
C ALA A 79 -33.40 28.65 34.65
N ILE A 80 -32.21 28.05 34.64
CA ILE A 80 -31.74 27.14 35.69
C ILE A 80 -31.62 27.86 37.04
N THR A 81 -31.10 29.09 37.05
CA THR A 81 -30.98 29.90 38.28
C THR A 81 -32.35 30.17 38.90
N LEU A 82 -33.35 30.46 38.08
CA LEU A 82 -34.73 30.70 38.52
C LEU A 82 -35.44 29.41 39.00
N ARG A 83 -35.20 28.27 38.33
CA ARG A 83 -35.79 26.96 38.72
C ARG A 83 -34.78 25.80 38.61
N PRO A 84 -33.91 25.63 39.63
CA PRO A 84 -32.79 24.67 39.56
C PRO A 84 -33.22 23.19 39.61
N LYS A 85 -34.48 22.90 39.93
CA LYS A 85 -35.04 21.53 39.98
C LYS A 85 -35.74 21.10 38.68
N SER A 86 -35.72 21.93 37.65
CA SER A 86 -36.37 21.61 36.37
C SER A 86 -35.51 20.62 35.57
N ALA A 87 -35.92 19.36 35.48
CA ALA A 87 -35.14 18.34 34.76
C ALA A 87 -35.04 18.61 33.24
N SER A 88 -36.10 19.15 32.63
CA SER A 88 -36.14 19.42 31.19
C SER A 88 -35.11 20.46 30.76
N ILE A 89 -34.93 21.54 31.53
CA ILE A 89 -33.96 22.58 31.18
C ILE A 89 -32.51 22.08 31.37
N TRP A 90 -32.24 21.25 32.37
CA TRP A 90 -30.93 20.59 32.54
C TRP A 90 -30.60 19.64 31.38
N ALA A 91 -31.60 18.93 30.84
CA ALA A 91 -31.42 18.09 29.66
C ALA A 91 -31.14 18.94 28.41
N VAL A 92 -31.89 20.02 28.19
CA VAL A 92 -31.65 20.96 27.08
C VAL A 92 -30.26 21.60 27.18
N HIS A 93 -29.87 22.04 28.39
CA HIS A 93 -28.55 22.58 28.69
C HIS A 93 -27.42 21.60 28.36
N SER A 94 -27.60 20.31 28.68
CA SER A 94 -26.66 19.24 28.29
C SER A 94 -26.50 19.15 26.76
N GLY A 95 -27.61 19.20 26.01
CA GLY A 95 -27.60 19.22 24.55
C GLY A 95 -26.84 20.41 23.95
N ILE A 96 -26.92 21.60 24.56
CA ILE A 96 -26.17 22.78 24.13
C ILE A 96 -24.66 22.57 24.34
N LEU A 97 -24.29 22.08 25.52
CA LEU A 97 -22.89 21.79 25.86
C LEU A 97 -22.26 20.75 24.92
N LEU A 98 -23.03 19.74 24.47
CA LEU A 98 -22.60 18.81 23.42
C LEU A 98 -22.26 19.52 22.11
N ASN A 99 -23.11 20.44 21.66
CA ASN A 99 -22.85 21.23 20.43
C ASN A 99 -21.63 22.14 20.58
N LEU A 100 -21.36 22.62 21.80
CA LEU A 100 -20.16 23.37 22.15
C LEU A 100 -18.93 22.49 22.42
N LYS A 101 -19.06 21.16 22.31
CA LYS A 101 -17.99 20.16 22.57
C LYS A 101 -17.46 20.17 24.00
N GLN A 102 -18.27 20.62 24.95
CA GLN A 102 -17.99 20.62 26.39
C GLN A 102 -18.55 19.34 27.02
N TYR A 103 -17.92 18.21 26.70
CA TYR A 103 -18.47 16.88 27.00
C TYR A 103 -18.57 16.57 28.52
N PRO A 104 -17.55 16.86 29.36
CA PRO A 104 -17.67 16.63 30.80
C PRO A 104 -18.79 17.44 31.46
N GLU A 105 -18.93 18.70 31.06
CA GLU A 105 -20.00 19.59 31.52
C GLU A 105 -21.36 19.10 31.04
N ALA A 106 -21.45 18.60 29.79
CA ALA A 106 -22.67 18.01 29.26
C ALA A 106 -23.13 16.80 30.08
N ILE A 107 -22.19 15.94 30.49
CA ILE A 107 -22.47 14.79 31.37
C ILE A 107 -22.98 15.28 32.73
N ALA A 108 -22.29 16.24 33.36
CA ALA A 108 -22.72 16.78 34.66
C ALA A 108 -24.11 17.45 34.59
N SER A 109 -24.41 18.13 33.48
CA SER A 109 -25.73 18.70 33.22
C SER A 109 -26.81 17.62 33.06
N ALA A 110 -26.51 16.53 32.35
CA ALA A 110 -27.43 15.41 32.23
C ALA A 110 -27.64 14.68 33.56
N ASP A 111 -26.60 14.53 34.39
CA ASP A 111 -26.72 13.99 35.75
C ASP A 111 -27.66 14.82 36.61
N ASN A 112 -27.59 16.15 36.50
CA ASN A 112 -28.54 17.04 37.18
C ASN A 112 -29.98 16.84 36.67
N ALA A 113 -30.19 16.64 35.36
CA ALA A 113 -31.51 16.31 34.84
C ALA A 113 -32.04 14.99 35.44
N LEU A 114 -31.20 13.94 35.44
CA LEU A 114 -31.54 12.61 35.95
C LEU A 114 -31.76 12.58 37.47
N LYS A 115 -31.11 13.47 38.22
CA LYS A 115 -31.35 13.65 39.64
C LYS A 115 -32.78 14.12 39.94
N PHE A 116 -33.38 14.90 39.05
CA PHE A 116 -34.74 15.44 39.22
C PHE A 116 -35.81 14.66 38.45
N ASP A 117 -35.42 13.94 37.41
CA ASP A 117 -36.26 13.02 36.62
C ASP A 117 -35.42 11.81 36.19
N ASP A 118 -35.45 10.75 37.00
CA ASP A 118 -34.70 9.50 36.74
C ASP A 118 -35.21 8.74 35.51
N LYS A 119 -36.30 9.23 34.89
CA LYS A 119 -36.86 8.69 33.65
C LYS A 119 -36.65 9.58 32.43
N ASN A 120 -35.69 10.49 32.49
CA ASN A 120 -35.37 11.39 31.40
C ASN A 120 -34.50 10.71 30.32
N SER A 121 -35.16 10.08 29.34
CA SER A 121 -34.50 9.44 28.21
C SER A 121 -33.64 10.39 27.39
N LEU A 122 -34.01 11.67 27.28
CA LEU A 122 -33.20 12.67 26.59
C LEU A 122 -31.85 12.92 27.29
N ALA A 123 -31.85 13.03 28.63
CA ALA A 123 -30.63 13.20 29.40
C ALA A 123 -29.68 11.99 29.27
N PHE A 124 -30.20 10.76 29.37
CA PHE A 124 -29.41 9.55 29.11
C PHE A 124 -28.86 9.51 27.67
N THR A 125 -29.64 9.97 26.68
CA THR A 125 -29.17 10.06 25.28
C THR A 125 -27.99 11.02 25.16
N TYR A 126 -28.04 12.18 25.83
CA TYR A 126 -26.94 13.14 25.82
C TYR A 126 -25.70 12.65 26.57
N GLN A 127 -25.85 11.89 27.66
CA GLN A 127 -24.73 11.16 28.26
C GLN A 127 -24.11 10.18 27.28
N CYS A 128 -24.93 9.39 26.57
CA CYS A 128 -24.43 8.44 25.57
C CYS A 128 -23.61 9.14 24.48
N MET A 129 -24.09 10.27 23.96
CA MET A 129 -23.38 11.09 22.99
C MET A 129 -22.04 11.61 23.55
N ALA A 130 -22.05 12.15 24.77
CA ALA A 130 -20.86 12.69 25.41
C ALA A 130 -19.80 11.60 25.65
N TYR A 131 -20.20 10.46 26.19
CA TYR A 131 -19.31 9.32 26.40
C TYR A 131 -18.77 8.77 25.10
N SER A 132 -19.58 8.70 24.04
CA SER A 132 -19.14 8.28 22.70
C SER A 132 -18.09 9.26 22.13
N ALA A 133 -18.30 10.57 22.27
CA ALA A 133 -17.33 11.58 21.86
C ALA A 133 -16.01 11.50 22.66
N LEU A 134 -16.08 11.08 23.92
CA LEU A 134 -14.92 10.83 24.80
C LEU A 134 -14.28 9.45 24.60
N LYS A 135 -14.78 8.62 23.66
CA LYS A 135 -14.34 7.23 23.41
C LYS A 135 -14.48 6.31 24.64
N GLN A 136 -15.44 6.62 25.51
CA GLN A 136 -15.80 5.79 26.66
C GLN A 136 -16.96 4.85 26.25
N ASN A 137 -16.65 3.89 25.38
CA ASN A 137 -17.67 3.16 24.61
C ASN A 137 -18.61 2.32 25.49
N GLU A 138 -18.12 1.73 26.58
CA GLU A 138 -18.94 0.98 27.54
C GLU A 138 -19.94 1.90 28.26
N ALA A 139 -19.47 3.02 28.80
CA ALA A 139 -20.33 4.01 29.46
C ALA A 139 -21.35 4.62 28.47
N ALA A 140 -20.93 4.85 27.23
CA ALA A 140 -21.82 5.29 26.16
C ALA A 140 -22.93 4.27 25.91
N LEU A 141 -22.55 2.99 25.75
CA LEU A 141 -23.50 1.91 25.52
C LEU A 141 -24.49 1.76 26.68
N ASP A 142 -24.03 1.83 27.92
CA ASP A 142 -24.88 1.77 29.12
C ASP A 142 -25.89 2.91 29.16
N ALA A 143 -25.44 4.15 28.95
CA ALA A 143 -26.32 5.31 28.92
C ALA A 143 -27.36 5.22 27.79
N CYS A 144 -26.96 4.77 26.59
CA CYS A 144 -27.88 4.56 25.47
C CYS A 144 -28.91 3.46 25.76
N ASN A 145 -28.48 2.34 26.34
CA ASN A 145 -29.38 1.26 26.75
C ASN A 145 -30.38 1.75 27.80
N GLU A 146 -29.94 2.57 28.75
CA GLU A 146 -30.82 3.11 29.78
C GLU A 146 -31.84 4.10 29.23
N ALA A 147 -31.44 4.98 28.29
CA ALA A 147 -32.35 5.86 27.56
C ALA A 147 -33.50 5.08 26.90
N LEU A 148 -33.15 3.97 26.24
CA LEU A 148 -34.07 3.09 25.52
C LEU A 148 -34.89 2.19 26.46
N ARG A 149 -34.35 1.79 27.61
CA ARG A 149 -35.01 0.95 28.62
C ARG A 149 -36.10 1.72 29.36
N VAL A 150 -35.76 2.92 29.83
CA VAL A 150 -36.70 3.79 30.54
C VAL A 150 -37.81 4.25 29.59
N ASN A 151 -37.43 4.62 28.36
CA ASN A 151 -38.34 5.08 27.31
C ASN A 151 -39.38 6.10 27.82
N GLY A 152 -38.89 7.08 28.58
CA GLY A 152 -39.70 8.05 29.30
C GLY A 152 -39.72 9.40 28.58
N ASN A 153 -39.15 10.42 29.20
CA ASN A 153 -39.18 11.78 28.70
C ASN A 153 -38.10 12.01 27.61
N TRP A 154 -38.53 12.05 26.36
CA TRP A 154 -37.67 12.32 25.20
C TRP A 154 -37.56 13.82 24.84
N GLY A 155 -38.27 14.70 25.56
CA GLY A 155 -38.41 16.10 25.18
C GLY A 155 -38.93 16.25 23.75
N ASN A 156 -38.23 17.04 22.93
CA ASN A 156 -38.56 17.28 21.52
C ASN A 156 -37.83 16.33 20.55
N ARG A 157 -37.19 15.27 21.04
CA ARG A 157 -36.42 14.30 20.22
C ARG A 157 -37.14 12.95 20.17
N ALA A 158 -36.72 12.11 19.22
CA ALA A 158 -37.17 10.73 19.09
C ALA A 158 -36.08 9.75 19.58
N PRO A 159 -36.42 8.48 19.88
CA PRO A 159 -35.44 7.44 20.24
C PRO A 159 -34.38 7.16 19.16
N ALA A 160 -34.58 7.65 17.93
CA ALA A 160 -33.66 7.48 16.80
C ALA A 160 -32.22 7.85 17.14
N LEU A 161 -32.03 8.96 17.89
CA LEU A 161 -30.71 9.42 18.29
C LEU A 161 -30.03 8.44 19.26
N ALA A 162 -30.77 7.90 20.24
CA ALA A 162 -30.26 6.91 21.17
C ALA A 162 -29.91 5.60 20.46
N TRP A 163 -30.74 5.14 19.52
CA TRP A 163 -30.42 3.97 18.70
C TRP A 163 -29.17 4.19 17.84
N TYR A 164 -29.03 5.36 17.22
CA TYR A 164 -27.86 5.67 16.39
C TYR A 164 -26.56 5.61 17.20
N TYR A 165 -26.50 6.32 18.34
CA TYR A 165 -25.30 6.34 19.17
C TYR A 165 -25.05 5.00 19.89
N ARG A 166 -26.09 4.21 20.15
CA ARG A 166 -25.93 2.80 20.57
C ARG A 166 -25.19 2.00 19.51
N GLY A 167 -25.57 2.17 18.24
CA GLY A 167 -24.90 1.52 17.11
C GLY A 167 -23.42 1.92 17.02
N ILE A 168 -23.12 3.21 17.16
CA ILE A 168 -21.73 3.72 17.16
C ILE A 168 -20.92 3.10 18.30
N ALA A 169 -21.44 3.08 19.53
CA ALA A 169 -20.76 2.49 20.67
C ALA A 169 -20.48 0.98 20.47
N LEU A 170 -21.43 0.24 19.88
CA LEU A 170 -21.28 -1.19 19.58
C LEU A 170 -20.24 -1.45 18.49
N SER A 171 -20.26 -0.70 17.38
CA SER A 171 -19.21 -0.82 16.34
C SER A 171 -17.82 -0.52 16.91
N GLN A 172 -17.70 0.46 17.81
CA GLN A 172 -16.42 0.75 18.48
C GLN A 172 -15.98 -0.33 19.48
N LEU A 173 -16.90 -1.18 19.94
CA LEU A 173 -16.65 -2.39 20.73
C LEU A 173 -16.49 -3.64 19.86
N ALA A 174 -16.44 -3.48 18.53
CA ALA A 174 -16.38 -4.56 17.54
C ALA A 174 -17.58 -5.54 17.57
N ASP A 175 -18.74 -5.09 18.06
CA ASP A 175 -20.01 -5.81 17.99
C ASP A 175 -20.88 -5.25 16.86
N ASP A 176 -20.40 -5.43 15.62
CA ASP A 176 -21.07 -4.89 14.43
C ASP A 176 -22.43 -5.56 14.16
N GLU A 177 -22.65 -6.80 14.63
CA GLU A 177 -23.97 -7.46 14.52
C GLU A 177 -25.03 -6.70 15.32
N GLN A 178 -24.75 -6.37 16.58
CA GLN A 178 -25.68 -5.58 17.39
C GLN A 178 -25.73 -4.11 16.96
N ALA A 179 -24.64 -3.58 16.40
CA ALA A 179 -24.61 -2.25 15.82
C ALA A 179 -25.59 -2.13 14.65
N LEU A 180 -25.63 -3.12 13.75
CA LEU A 180 -26.60 -3.15 12.65
C LEU A 180 -28.04 -3.14 13.14
N VAL A 181 -28.36 -3.92 14.17
CA VAL A 181 -29.70 -3.90 14.77
C VAL A 181 -30.04 -2.49 15.26
N ALA A 182 -29.10 -1.80 15.90
CA ALA A 182 -29.30 -0.42 16.33
C ALA A 182 -29.53 0.55 15.15
N TYR A 183 -28.70 0.48 14.10
CA TYR A 183 -28.87 1.33 12.92
C TYR A 183 -30.20 1.05 12.20
N ASP A 184 -30.60 -0.22 12.05
CA ASP A 184 -31.89 -0.58 11.46
C ASP A 184 -33.06 -0.01 12.29
N ARG A 185 -32.95 0.02 13.62
CA ARG A 185 -33.95 0.68 14.48
C ARG A 185 -34.00 2.19 14.28
N THR A 186 -32.87 2.85 14.07
CA THR A 186 -32.83 4.27 13.68
C THR A 186 -33.51 4.49 12.33
N LEU A 187 -33.21 3.67 11.33
CA LEU A 187 -33.75 3.80 9.97
C LEU A 187 -35.25 3.46 9.86
N LEU A 188 -35.81 2.70 10.81
CA LEU A 188 -37.28 2.56 10.91
C LEU A 188 -37.97 3.90 11.24
N LEU A 189 -37.28 4.79 11.96
CA LEU A 189 -37.78 6.10 12.34
C LEU A 189 -37.38 7.17 11.31
N GLU A 190 -36.17 7.06 10.76
CA GLU A 190 -35.57 8.02 9.82
C GLU A 190 -34.99 7.30 8.58
N PRO A 191 -35.83 6.82 7.63
CA PRO A 191 -35.41 5.88 6.57
C PRO A 191 -34.36 6.39 5.59
N ASN A 192 -34.20 7.71 5.47
CA ASN A 192 -33.31 8.35 4.51
C ASN A 192 -32.15 9.07 5.21
N ASP A 193 -31.87 8.78 6.47
CA ASP A 193 -30.79 9.42 7.22
C ASP A 193 -29.42 9.01 6.68
N SER A 194 -28.76 9.92 5.96
CA SER A 194 -27.49 9.64 5.29
C SER A 194 -26.39 9.21 6.28
N GLN A 195 -26.33 9.83 7.45
CA GLN A 195 -25.36 9.52 8.51
C GLN A 195 -25.50 8.08 9.01
N THR A 196 -26.71 7.65 9.33
CA THR A 196 -27.00 6.29 9.79
C THR A 196 -26.76 5.27 8.68
N LEU A 197 -27.18 5.56 7.44
CA LEU A 197 -26.95 4.67 6.30
C LEU A 197 -25.47 4.46 5.99
N THR A 198 -24.63 5.49 6.17
CA THR A 198 -23.17 5.38 6.07
C THR A 198 -22.58 4.55 7.20
N ALA A 199 -23.02 4.75 8.45
CA ALA A 199 -22.56 3.94 9.59
C ALA A 199 -22.96 2.45 9.43
N ARG A 200 -24.18 2.20 8.95
CA ARG A 200 -24.66 0.86 8.60
C ARG A 200 -23.84 0.22 7.49
N CYS A 201 -23.48 0.98 6.46
CA CYS A 201 -22.60 0.51 5.38
C CYS A 201 -21.23 0.07 5.91
N GLU A 202 -20.65 0.82 6.85
CA GLU A 202 -19.38 0.49 7.51
C GLU A 202 -19.47 -0.78 8.35
N ALA A 203 -20.52 -0.94 9.17
CA ALA A 203 -20.74 -2.18 9.92
C ALA A 203 -20.93 -3.41 9.01
N LEU A 204 -21.65 -3.27 7.89
CA LEU A 204 -21.80 -4.34 6.90
C LEU A 204 -20.47 -4.74 6.23
N LEU A 205 -19.57 -3.78 5.99
CA LEU A 205 -18.22 -4.06 5.49
C LEU A 205 -17.43 -4.91 6.49
N ASN A 206 -17.48 -4.56 7.78
CA ASN A 206 -16.77 -5.30 8.82
C ASN A 206 -17.28 -6.75 8.94
N LEU A 207 -18.60 -6.95 8.77
CA LEU A 207 -19.23 -8.26 8.70
C LEU A 207 -19.06 -8.97 7.35
N ARG A 208 -18.33 -8.37 6.40
CA ARG A 208 -18.09 -8.88 5.03
C ARG A 208 -19.37 -9.11 4.22
N GLN A 209 -20.44 -8.38 4.52
CA GLN A 209 -21.71 -8.37 3.79
C GLN A 209 -21.67 -7.32 2.68
N TYR A 210 -20.76 -7.51 1.71
CA TYR A 210 -20.43 -6.50 0.71
C TYR A 210 -21.61 -6.00 -0.15
N PRO A 211 -22.53 -6.86 -0.65
CA PRO A 211 -23.66 -6.39 -1.45
C PRO A 211 -24.60 -5.47 -0.66
N ASP A 212 -24.89 -5.82 0.59
CA ASP A 212 -25.76 -5.02 1.46
C ASP A 212 -25.06 -3.71 1.89
N ALA A 213 -23.74 -3.75 2.10
CA ALA A 213 -22.93 -2.56 2.35
C ALA A 213 -23.04 -1.57 1.18
N ILE A 214 -22.84 -2.05 -0.05
CA ILE A 214 -22.95 -1.22 -1.26
C ILE A 214 -24.34 -0.58 -1.35
N ALA A 215 -25.40 -1.35 -1.13
CA ALA A 215 -26.78 -0.86 -1.14
C ALA A 215 -27.01 0.21 -0.07
N SER A 216 -26.53 -0.01 1.16
CA SER A 216 -26.63 0.96 2.27
C SER A 216 -25.90 2.27 1.94
N CYS A 217 -24.69 2.19 1.39
CA CYS A 217 -23.93 3.37 0.97
C CYS A 217 -24.61 4.11 -0.20
N GLN A 218 -25.19 3.40 -1.17
CA GLN A 218 -25.94 3.99 -2.28
C GLN A 218 -27.18 4.73 -1.76
N GLN A 219 -27.90 4.13 -0.81
CA GLN A 219 -29.03 4.77 -0.16
C GLN A 219 -28.60 6.00 0.64
N ALA A 220 -27.45 5.96 1.33
CA ALA A 220 -26.90 7.12 2.04
C ALA A 220 -26.68 8.31 1.10
N LEU A 221 -26.10 8.05 -0.08
CA LEU A 221 -25.81 9.05 -1.11
C LEU A 221 -27.09 9.61 -1.77
N ALA A 222 -28.17 8.83 -1.81
CA ALA A 222 -29.49 9.26 -2.27
C ALA A 222 -30.40 9.79 -1.14
N GLY A 223 -29.89 9.84 0.09
CA GLY A 223 -30.63 10.16 1.31
C GLY A 223 -30.96 11.64 1.48
N ASN A 224 -31.34 12.02 2.69
CA ASN A 224 -31.77 13.36 3.06
C ASN A 224 -30.61 14.37 3.16
N GLY A 225 -29.35 13.95 3.00
CA GLY A 225 -28.17 14.79 3.12
C GLY A 225 -27.81 15.17 4.56
N ASN A 226 -28.43 14.54 5.56
CA ASN A 226 -28.00 14.65 6.95
C ASN A 226 -26.75 13.78 7.16
N TRP A 227 -25.56 14.38 7.03
CA TRP A 227 -24.30 13.67 7.14
C TRP A 227 -23.73 13.64 8.56
N GLY A 228 -24.19 14.54 9.45
CA GLY A 228 -23.63 14.69 10.80
C GLY A 228 -22.10 14.79 10.78
N ASP A 229 -21.43 13.87 11.50
CA ASP A 229 -19.97 13.75 11.53
C ASP A 229 -19.37 12.90 10.39
N LYS A 230 -20.21 12.28 9.55
CA LYS A 230 -19.83 11.50 8.37
C LYS A 230 -19.78 12.41 7.13
N THR A 231 -19.38 11.86 6.00
CA THR A 231 -19.30 12.60 4.72
C THR A 231 -19.80 11.75 3.55
N PRO A 232 -20.25 12.36 2.44
CA PRO A 232 -20.51 11.61 1.21
C PRO A 232 -19.25 10.94 0.66
N GLY A 233 -18.07 11.52 0.91
CA GLY A 233 -16.77 10.93 0.54
C GLY A 233 -16.54 9.58 1.22
N LEU A 234 -16.86 9.48 2.51
CA LEU A 234 -16.77 8.24 3.27
C LEU A 234 -17.70 7.13 2.72
N ALA A 235 -18.91 7.49 2.28
CA ALA A 235 -19.82 6.53 1.65
C ALA A 235 -19.25 5.99 0.32
N TRP A 236 -18.70 6.86 -0.53
CA TRP A 236 -18.02 6.43 -1.76
C TRP A 236 -16.78 5.58 -1.48
N TYR A 237 -15.98 5.96 -0.48
CA TYR A 237 -14.80 5.20 -0.06
C TYR A 237 -15.18 3.78 0.41
N ASN A 238 -16.21 3.66 1.25
CA ASN A 238 -16.73 2.37 1.71
C ASN A 238 -17.25 1.50 0.56
N GLN A 239 -17.87 2.11 -0.47
CA GLN A 239 -18.21 1.37 -1.70
C GLN A 239 -16.98 0.90 -2.46
N GLY A 240 -15.93 1.73 -2.55
CA GLY A 240 -14.65 1.35 -3.14
C GLY A 240 -14.09 0.09 -2.49
N LEU A 241 -14.07 0.05 -1.15
CA LEU A 241 -13.66 -1.13 -0.38
C LEU A 241 -14.51 -2.36 -0.71
N ALA A 242 -15.85 -2.23 -0.67
CA ALA A 242 -16.75 -3.35 -0.96
C ALA A 242 -16.55 -3.92 -2.38
N HIS A 243 -16.45 -3.03 -3.37
CA HIS A 243 -16.23 -3.42 -4.77
C HIS A 243 -14.85 -4.07 -4.97
N THR A 244 -13.81 -3.61 -4.27
CA THR A 244 -12.49 -4.25 -4.28
C THR A 244 -12.56 -5.70 -3.80
N GLU A 245 -13.24 -5.97 -2.67
CA GLU A 245 -13.39 -7.33 -2.13
C GLU A 245 -14.21 -8.24 -3.06
N LEU A 246 -15.21 -7.68 -3.74
CA LEU A 246 -15.99 -8.38 -4.77
C LEU A 246 -15.28 -8.53 -6.12
N LYS A 247 -14.04 -8.01 -6.26
CA LYS A 247 -13.27 -7.96 -7.51
C LYS A 247 -13.99 -7.21 -8.65
N GLN A 248 -14.87 -6.29 -8.29
CA GLN A 248 -15.57 -5.37 -9.20
C GLN A 248 -14.69 -4.13 -9.41
N TYR A 249 -13.57 -4.35 -10.09
CA TYR A 249 -12.49 -3.37 -10.18
C TYR A 249 -12.88 -2.04 -10.85
N PRO A 250 -13.65 -2.01 -11.96
CA PRO A 250 -14.10 -0.75 -12.56
C PRO A 250 -14.94 0.10 -11.60
N GLU A 251 -15.87 -0.53 -10.89
CA GLU A 251 -16.74 0.11 -9.91
C GLU A 251 -15.94 0.60 -8.70
N ALA A 252 -14.98 -0.19 -8.23
CA ALA A 252 -14.08 0.17 -7.15
C ALA A 252 -13.26 1.43 -7.48
N ILE A 253 -12.65 1.49 -8.67
CA ILE A 253 -11.88 2.65 -9.12
C ILE A 253 -12.79 3.89 -9.18
N ALA A 254 -13.97 3.77 -9.80
CA ALA A 254 -14.91 4.88 -9.91
C ALA A 254 -15.39 5.39 -8.54
N ALA A 255 -15.57 4.49 -7.57
CA ALA A 255 -15.94 4.85 -6.20
C ALA A 255 -14.79 5.57 -5.48
N TYR A 256 -13.55 5.09 -5.59
CA TYR A 256 -12.38 5.79 -5.03
C TYR A 256 -12.17 7.17 -5.65
N ASP A 257 -12.31 7.31 -6.98
CA ASP A 257 -12.17 8.60 -7.66
C ASP A 257 -13.23 9.61 -7.17
N ARG A 258 -14.48 9.16 -6.99
CA ARG A 258 -15.55 10.01 -6.42
C ARG A 258 -15.26 10.40 -4.98
N ALA A 259 -14.74 9.46 -4.18
CA ALA A 259 -14.35 9.74 -2.80
C ALA A 259 -13.21 10.79 -2.74
N LEU A 260 -12.17 10.64 -3.57
CA LEU A 260 -11.03 11.57 -3.65
C LEU A 260 -11.41 12.94 -4.23
N ASN A 261 -12.38 13.02 -5.13
CA ASN A 261 -12.91 14.31 -5.60
C ASN A 261 -13.59 15.11 -4.48
N LEU A 262 -14.18 14.42 -3.50
CA LEU A 262 -14.81 15.04 -2.33
C LEU A 262 -13.81 15.29 -1.20
N GLU A 263 -12.85 14.37 -1.02
CA GLU A 263 -11.87 14.38 0.08
C GLU A 263 -10.43 14.23 -0.43
N PRO A 264 -9.89 15.18 -1.21
CA PRO A 264 -8.59 15.03 -1.87
C PRO A 264 -7.40 14.94 -0.90
N LYS A 265 -7.61 15.32 0.37
CA LYS A 265 -6.60 15.29 1.43
C LYS A 265 -6.64 14.02 2.30
N ASN A 266 -7.48 13.05 1.95
CA ASN A 266 -7.60 11.81 2.72
C ASN A 266 -6.54 10.78 2.26
N ALA A 267 -5.43 10.70 3.00
CA ALA A 267 -4.31 9.80 2.68
C ALA A 267 -4.71 8.31 2.66
N GLN A 268 -5.71 7.92 3.46
CA GLN A 268 -6.17 6.52 3.53
C GLN A 268 -6.82 6.06 2.21
N ILE A 269 -7.59 6.94 1.57
CA ILE A 269 -8.24 6.64 0.29
C ILE A 269 -7.19 6.46 -0.81
N TRP A 270 -6.21 7.37 -0.89
CA TRP A 270 -5.09 7.26 -1.82
C TRP A 270 -4.30 5.95 -1.64
N ALA A 271 -4.01 5.54 -0.41
CA ALA A 271 -3.28 4.32 -0.13
C ALA A 271 -4.07 3.05 -0.51
N ASN A 272 -5.39 3.04 -0.31
CA ASN A 272 -6.22 1.90 -0.71
C ASN A 272 -6.45 1.84 -2.22
N GLN A 273 -6.58 2.98 -2.88
CA GLN A 273 -6.60 3.04 -4.34
C GLN A 273 -5.28 2.55 -4.94
N ALA A 274 -4.14 2.92 -4.35
CA ALA A 274 -2.83 2.43 -4.76
C ALA A 274 -2.72 0.90 -4.69
N GLN A 275 -3.19 0.32 -3.58
CA GLN A 275 -3.24 -1.13 -3.39
C GLN A 275 -4.16 -1.82 -4.41
N LEU A 276 -5.27 -1.19 -4.80
CA LEU A 276 -6.11 -1.69 -5.89
C LEU A 276 -5.37 -1.69 -7.24
N PHE A 277 -4.66 -0.61 -7.56
CA PHE A 277 -3.88 -0.55 -8.81
C PHE A 277 -2.74 -1.56 -8.84
N GLU A 278 -2.10 -1.82 -7.70
CA GLU A 278 -1.07 -2.85 -7.53
C GLU A 278 -1.65 -4.25 -7.84
N GLN A 279 -2.84 -4.59 -7.31
CA GLN A 279 -3.52 -5.87 -7.64
C GLN A 279 -3.87 -6.02 -9.12
N LEU A 280 -3.98 -4.91 -9.85
CA LEU A 280 -4.25 -4.87 -11.28
C LEU A 280 -2.97 -4.78 -12.13
N GLU A 281 -1.79 -4.88 -11.51
CA GLU A 281 -0.47 -4.71 -12.15
C GLU A 281 -0.29 -3.32 -12.82
N ARG A 282 -1.08 -2.32 -12.40
CA ARG A 282 -1.02 -0.93 -12.88
C ARG A 282 0.00 -0.13 -12.07
N ASN A 283 1.26 -0.57 -12.13
CA ASN A 283 2.35 -0.16 -11.23
C ASN A 283 2.58 1.36 -11.20
N THR A 284 2.49 2.04 -12.34
CA THR A 284 2.67 3.51 -12.42
C THR A 284 1.60 4.27 -11.63
N GLU A 285 0.34 3.82 -11.70
CA GLU A 285 -0.79 4.46 -11.03
C GLU A 285 -0.79 4.12 -9.54
N ALA A 286 -0.40 2.90 -9.19
CA ALA A 286 -0.15 2.50 -7.81
C ALA A 286 0.92 3.39 -7.15
N LEU A 287 2.10 3.54 -7.78
CA LEU A 287 3.17 4.41 -7.26
C LEU A 287 2.73 5.87 -7.13
N THR A 288 1.97 6.38 -8.11
CA THR A 288 1.45 7.75 -8.07
C THR A 288 0.51 7.94 -6.87
N SER A 289 -0.39 6.98 -6.65
CA SER A 289 -1.37 7.02 -5.56
C SER A 289 -0.70 6.87 -4.20
N TYR A 290 0.28 5.97 -4.06
CA TYR A 290 1.11 5.88 -2.85
C TYR A 290 1.85 7.19 -2.58
N GLN A 291 2.42 7.82 -3.62
CA GLN A 291 3.10 9.10 -3.48
C GLN A 291 2.15 10.21 -2.99
N GLN A 292 0.90 10.26 -3.45
CA GLN A 292 -0.09 11.21 -2.94
C GLN A 292 -0.40 10.95 -1.46
N ALA A 293 -0.62 9.69 -1.08
CA ALA A 293 -0.86 9.31 0.31
C ALA A 293 0.30 9.76 1.23
N ILE A 294 1.54 9.48 0.82
CA ILE A 294 2.76 9.81 1.58
C ILE A 294 3.00 11.32 1.61
N THR A 295 2.65 12.06 0.55
CA THR A 295 2.76 13.53 0.54
C THR A 295 1.81 14.17 1.56
N LEU A 296 0.60 13.62 1.70
CA LEU A 296 -0.39 14.09 2.68
C LEU A 296 -0.04 13.65 4.10
N LYS A 297 0.50 12.44 4.25
CA LYS A 297 0.88 11.86 5.54
C LYS A 297 2.28 11.20 5.42
N PRO A 298 3.36 11.96 5.65
CA PRO A 298 4.74 11.48 5.44
C PRO A 298 5.17 10.33 6.36
N ASP A 299 4.51 10.16 7.50
CA ASP A 299 4.74 9.09 8.48
C ASP A 299 3.79 7.90 8.29
N PHE A 300 3.08 7.79 7.16
CA PHE A 300 2.09 6.73 6.96
C PHE A 300 2.73 5.36 6.70
N SER A 301 2.99 4.62 7.79
CA SER A 301 3.80 3.39 7.78
C SER A 301 3.27 2.35 6.79
N ARG A 302 1.94 2.11 6.78
CA ARG A 302 1.29 1.18 5.85
C ARG A 302 1.48 1.54 4.37
N ALA A 303 1.38 2.81 3.99
CA ALA A 303 1.56 3.22 2.60
C ALA A 303 3.02 3.12 2.16
N LEU A 304 3.95 3.47 3.05
CA LEU A 304 5.39 3.41 2.79
C LEU A 304 5.89 1.96 2.62
N VAL A 305 5.43 1.02 3.46
CA VAL A 305 5.83 -0.40 3.30
C VAL A 305 5.26 -1.02 2.03
N ALA A 306 4.02 -0.67 1.66
CA ALA A 306 3.43 -1.15 0.43
C ALA A 306 4.14 -0.58 -0.81
N GLN A 307 4.47 0.72 -0.80
CA GLN A 307 5.30 1.34 -1.83
C GLN A 307 6.67 0.65 -1.95
N CYS A 308 7.31 0.34 -0.81
CA CYS A 308 8.57 -0.38 -0.79
C CYS A 308 8.47 -1.77 -1.44
N GLY A 309 7.40 -2.52 -1.14
CA GLY A 309 7.11 -3.81 -1.76
C GLY A 309 7.02 -3.71 -3.29
N LEU A 310 6.22 -2.78 -3.79
CA LEU A 310 6.08 -2.54 -5.24
C LEU A 310 7.40 -2.12 -5.89
N LEU A 311 8.18 -1.25 -5.25
CA LEU A 311 9.50 -0.83 -5.75
C LEU A 311 10.51 -1.99 -5.78
N ASN A 312 10.41 -2.94 -4.85
CA ASN A 312 11.22 -4.17 -4.88
C ASN A 312 10.86 -5.05 -6.09
N GLU A 313 9.57 -5.22 -6.39
CA GLU A 313 9.11 -5.98 -7.58
C GLU A 313 9.60 -5.36 -8.89
N LEU A 314 9.61 -4.01 -8.95
CA LEU A 314 10.16 -3.24 -10.06
C LEU A 314 11.69 -3.21 -10.10
N LYS A 315 12.37 -3.87 -9.15
CA LYS A 315 13.83 -3.94 -9.00
C LYS A 315 14.49 -2.57 -8.82
N THR A 316 13.74 -1.60 -8.29
CA THR A 316 14.22 -0.26 -7.93
C THR A 316 14.56 -0.22 -6.45
N TYR A 317 15.71 -0.81 -6.09
CA TYR A 317 16.00 -1.16 -4.70
C TYR A 317 16.41 0.04 -3.81
N GLU A 318 17.07 1.07 -4.34
CA GLU A 318 17.44 2.24 -3.55
C GLU A 318 16.20 3.03 -3.09
N PRO A 319 15.23 3.39 -3.98
CA PRO A 319 13.97 3.98 -3.54
C PRO A 319 13.17 3.06 -2.60
N ALA A 320 13.18 1.74 -2.84
CA ALA A 320 12.51 0.79 -1.96
C ALA A 320 13.08 0.85 -0.54
N LEU A 321 14.42 0.81 -0.41
CA LEU A 321 15.11 0.88 0.86
C LEU A 321 14.78 2.19 1.62
N GLU A 322 14.71 3.32 0.91
CA GLU A 322 14.31 4.60 1.50
C GLU A 322 12.88 4.54 2.04
N ALA A 323 11.92 4.05 1.24
CA ALA A 323 10.52 3.93 1.63
C ALA A 323 10.34 3.01 2.86
N CYS A 324 10.94 1.82 2.85
CA CYS A 324 10.91 0.90 3.99
C CYS A 324 11.55 1.49 5.26
N THR A 325 12.65 2.22 5.12
CA THR A 325 13.32 2.86 6.26
C THR A 325 12.45 3.95 6.88
N LYS A 326 11.77 4.75 6.04
CA LYS A 326 10.78 5.74 6.52
C LYS A 326 9.58 5.06 7.16
N ALA A 327 9.08 3.96 6.60
CA ALA A 327 7.97 3.20 7.17
C ALA A 327 8.26 2.82 8.62
N LEU A 328 9.46 2.29 8.89
CA LEU A 328 9.91 1.88 10.23
C LEU A 328 10.04 3.04 11.23
N GLN A 329 10.10 4.28 10.76
CA GLN A 329 10.13 5.50 11.58
C GLN A 329 8.77 6.21 11.65
N GLY A 330 7.74 5.65 11.00
CA GLY A 330 6.42 6.27 10.85
C GLY A 330 5.53 6.14 12.07
N ASP A 331 4.24 6.35 11.83
CA ASP A 331 3.14 6.35 12.79
C ASP A 331 2.81 5.00 13.44
N GLY A 332 3.52 3.93 13.05
CA GLY A 332 3.29 2.57 13.54
C GLY A 332 1.94 1.96 13.12
N THR A 333 1.26 2.53 12.11
CA THR A 333 0.05 1.93 11.53
C THR A 333 0.45 0.79 10.59
N TRP A 334 0.27 -0.44 11.06
CA TRP A 334 0.66 -1.64 10.33
C TRP A 334 -0.55 -2.45 9.87
N ARG A 335 -0.33 -3.36 8.90
CA ARG A 335 -1.25 -4.46 8.58
C ARG A 335 -1.00 -5.64 9.54
N GLU A 336 -1.59 -6.80 9.24
CA GLU A 336 -1.51 -8.02 10.06
C GLU A 336 -0.07 -8.45 10.39
N ALA A 337 0.85 -8.36 9.43
CA ALA A 337 2.25 -8.73 9.64
C ALA A 337 3.05 -7.71 10.49
N GLY A 338 2.45 -6.58 10.87
CA GLY A 338 3.09 -5.60 11.73
C GLY A 338 4.32 -4.96 11.10
N ALA A 339 5.23 -4.47 11.95
CA ALA A 339 6.53 -3.98 11.52
C ALA A 339 7.41 -5.09 10.88
N ALA A 340 7.08 -6.38 11.04
CA ALA A 340 7.84 -7.46 10.43
C ALA A 340 7.80 -7.40 8.90
N GLU A 341 6.67 -6.96 8.31
CA GLU A 341 6.53 -6.71 6.87
C GLU A 341 7.55 -5.69 6.37
N ALA A 342 7.72 -4.58 7.11
CA ALA A 342 8.65 -3.53 6.74
C ALA A 342 10.11 -3.98 6.82
N TRP A 343 10.49 -4.72 7.87
CA TRP A 343 11.83 -5.32 7.97
C TRP A 343 12.10 -6.37 6.88
N HIS A 344 11.09 -7.19 6.56
CA HIS A 344 11.16 -8.15 5.46
C HIS A 344 11.39 -7.47 4.10
N GLN A 345 10.61 -6.44 3.78
CA GLN A 345 10.75 -5.70 2.53
C GLN A 345 12.06 -4.90 2.48
N GLN A 346 12.53 -4.39 3.62
CA GLN A 346 13.84 -3.76 3.71
C GLN A 346 14.97 -4.76 3.42
N ALA A 347 14.88 -5.99 3.95
CA ALA A 347 15.85 -7.04 3.66
C ALA A 347 15.86 -7.41 2.18
N HIS A 348 14.69 -7.45 1.53
CA HIS A 348 14.59 -7.69 0.09
C HIS A 348 15.31 -6.60 -0.71
N ALA A 349 15.08 -5.32 -0.38
CA ALA A 349 15.77 -4.19 -1.01
C ALA A 349 17.30 -4.27 -0.81
N LEU A 350 17.76 -4.54 0.43
CA LEU A 350 19.19 -4.68 0.75
C LEU A 350 19.82 -5.86 0.00
N GLY A 351 19.12 -6.98 -0.13
CA GLY A 351 19.56 -8.13 -0.92
C GLY A 351 19.70 -7.80 -2.41
N GLY A 352 18.75 -7.05 -2.97
CA GLY A 352 18.81 -6.54 -4.34
C GLY A 352 20.00 -5.61 -4.60
N LEU A 353 20.43 -4.86 -3.57
CA LEU A 353 21.64 -4.02 -3.58
C LEU A 353 22.95 -4.79 -3.32
N GLY A 354 22.89 -6.11 -3.08
CA GLY A 354 24.04 -6.92 -2.71
C GLY A 354 24.55 -6.71 -1.28
N ARG A 355 23.81 -5.99 -0.43
CA ARG A 355 24.16 -5.71 0.98
C ARG A 355 23.68 -6.84 1.88
N TYR A 356 24.19 -8.04 1.65
CA TYR A 356 23.63 -9.28 2.22
C TYR A 356 23.72 -9.39 3.74
N GLU A 357 24.77 -8.88 4.38
CA GLU A 357 24.87 -8.87 5.85
C GLU A 357 23.82 -7.95 6.51
N GLU A 358 23.57 -6.80 5.90
CA GLU A 358 22.52 -5.89 6.38
C GLU A 358 21.13 -6.47 6.10
N ALA A 359 20.94 -7.12 4.95
CA ALA A 359 19.72 -7.85 4.64
C ALA A 359 19.46 -8.96 5.67
N LEU A 360 20.50 -9.67 6.11
CA LEU A 360 20.39 -10.72 7.12
C LEU A 360 19.98 -10.14 8.47
N ALA A 361 20.54 -8.99 8.87
CA ALA A 361 20.14 -8.30 10.10
C ALA A 361 18.66 -7.88 10.04
N ALA A 362 18.22 -7.29 8.92
CA ALA A 362 16.83 -6.87 8.73
C ALA A 362 15.86 -8.06 8.77
N VAL A 363 16.13 -9.15 8.04
CA VAL A 363 15.23 -10.30 8.02
C VAL A 363 15.25 -11.08 9.34
N ASN A 364 16.36 -11.11 10.08
CA ASN A 364 16.41 -11.63 11.45
C ASN A 364 15.49 -10.82 12.38
N ARG A 365 15.41 -9.49 12.17
CA ARG A 365 14.47 -8.65 12.92
C ARG A 365 13.02 -8.95 12.55
N ALA A 366 12.73 -9.18 11.26
CA ALA A 366 11.39 -9.56 10.79
C ALA A 366 10.90 -10.86 11.44
N VAL A 367 11.68 -11.95 11.35
CA VAL A 367 11.30 -13.25 11.94
C VAL A 367 11.29 -13.21 13.47
N GLY A 368 12.08 -12.34 14.10
CA GLY A 368 12.04 -12.12 15.54
C GLY A 368 10.81 -11.35 16.03
N LEU A 369 10.21 -10.51 15.17
CA LEU A 369 8.96 -9.79 15.45
C LEU A 369 7.72 -10.64 15.16
N ASN A 370 7.76 -11.39 14.06
CA ASN A 370 6.70 -12.32 13.68
C ASN A 370 7.33 -13.67 13.27
N PRO A 371 7.43 -14.62 14.21
CA PRO A 371 7.97 -15.96 13.94
C PRO A 371 7.13 -16.79 12.95
N ASP A 372 5.86 -16.44 12.75
CA ASP A 372 4.94 -17.15 11.86
C ASP A 372 4.90 -16.55 10.44
N TYR A 373 5.77 -15.59 10.13
CA TYR A 373 5.83 -14.93 8.83
C TYR A 373 6.65 -15.72 7.80
N ALA A 374 5.98 -16.59 7.04
CA ALA A 374 6.63 -17.52 6.10
C ALA A 374 7.49 -16.81 5.03
N GLU A 375 7.05 -15.66 4.53
CA GLU A 375 7.75 -14.83 3.53
C GLU A 375 9.10 -14.34 4.07
N ALA A 376 9.14 -13.90 5.33
CA ALA A 376 10.39 -13.49 5.98
C ALA A 376 11.37 -14.66 6.13
N TRP A 377 10.89 -15.85 6.49
CA TRP A 377 11.75 -17.05 6.55
C TRP A 377 12.29 -17.46 5.17
N SER A 378 11.48 -17.34 4.12
CA SER A 378 11.92 -17.59 2.75
C SER A 378 12.97 -16.57 2.31
N ASN A 379 12.75 -15.28 2.57
CA ASN A 379 13.74 -14.23 2.27
C ASN A 379 15.04 -14.46 3.05
N ARG A 380 14.96 -14.85 4.33
CA ARG A 380 16.13 -15.24 5.14
C ARG A 380 16.91 -16.37 4.49
N SER A 381 16.23 -17.39 3.97
CA SER A 381 16.88 -18.49 3.25
C SER A 381 17.62 -18.02 2.00
N ALA A 382 17.05 -17.08 1.24
CA ALA A 382 17.67 -16.51 0.06
C ALA A 382 18.92 -15.68 0.40
N VAL A 383 18.82 -14.82 1.43
CA VAL A 383 19.95 -14.01 1.89
C VAL A 383 21.10 -14.88 2.41
N LEU A 384 20.80 -15.91 3.22
CA LEU A 384 21.81 -16.84 3.72
C LEU A 384 22.46 -17.67 2.60
N TRP A 385 21.72 -17.97 1.54
CA TRP A 385 22.28 -18.61 0.35
C TRP A 385 23.30 -17.72 -0.36
N TYR A 386 23.04 -16.42 -0.51
CA TYR A 386 24.01 -15.46 -1.05
C TYR A 386 25.25 -15.29 -0.17
N LEU A 387 25.11 -15.50 1.15
CA LEU A 387 26.22 -15.52 2.11
C LEU A 387 26.92 -16.89 2.20
N GLU A 388 26.53 -17.86 1.36
CA GLU A 388 27.05 -19.23 1.34
C GLU A 388 26.87 -20.00 2.68
N ARG A 389 25.95 -19.56 3.53
CA ARG A 389 25.60 -20.19 4.81
C ARG A 389 24.50 -21.23 4.61
N TYR A 390 24.81 -22.26 3.82
CA TYR A 390 23.81 -23.19 3.27
C TYR A 390 23.00 -23.98 4.32
N ASP A 391 23.61 -24.38 5.44
CA ASP A 391 22.90 -25.11 6.51
C ASP A 391 21.79 -24.26 7.15
N GLU A 392 22.10 -22.99 7.45
CA GLU A 392 21.13 -22.05 8.02
C GLU A 392 20.08 -21.64 6.97
N ALA A 393 20.49 -21.52 5.71
CA ALA A 393 19.57 -21.26 4.59
C ALA A 393 18.54 -22.39 4.47
N LEU A 394 18.98 -23.65 4.51
CA LEU A 394 18.12 -24.83 4.42
C LEU A 394 17.19 -24.95 5.64
N ALA A 395 17.66 -24.60 6.84
CA ALA A 395 16.78 -24.54 8.02
C ALA A 395 15.69 -23.46 7.87
N SER A 396 16.05 -22.30 7.30
CA SER A 396 15.11 -21.19 7.09
C SER A 396 14.05 -21.52 6.03
N SER A 397 14.44 -22.16 4.92
CA SER A 397 13.47 -22.56 3.89
C SER A 397 12.52 -23.65 4.40
N LYS A 398 13.01 -24.61 5.20
CA LYS A 398 12.16 -25.60 5.88
C LYS A 398 11.15 -24.97 6.82
N GLN A 399 11.54 -23.93 7.57
CA GLN A 399 10.62 -23.19 8.44
C GLN A 399 9.56 -22.47 7.61
N ALA A 400 9.93 -21.81 6.51
CA ALA A 400 8.98 -21.16 5.61
C ALA A 400 7.93 -22.14 5.04
N ILE A 401 8.38 -23.32 4.61
CA ILE A 401 7.51 -24.40 4.09
C ILE A 401 6.61 -24.98 5.19
N THR A 402 7.11 -25.10 6.41
CA THR A 402 6.31 -25.59 7.55
C THR A 402 5.17 -24.63 7.87
N LEU A 403 5.43 -23.32 7.82
CA LEU A 403 4.44 -22.28 8.06
C LEU A 403 3.45 -22.15 6.90
N ASN A 404 3.93 -22.21 5.66
CA ASN A 404 3.10 -22.17 4.47
C ASN A 404 3.58 -23.20 3.42
N PRO A 405 2.99 -24.41 3.40
CA PRO A 405 3.36 -25.46 2.45
C PRO A 405 3.06 -25.10 0.98
N ASN A 406 2.17 -24.14 0.74
CA ASN A 406 1.76 -23.71 -0.60
C ASN A 406 2.59 -22.51 -1.10
N TYR A 407 3.66 -22.13 -0.41
CA TYR A 407 4.51 -21.01 -0.81
C TYR A 407 5.59 -21.45 -1.81
N ALA A 408 5.30 -21.33 -3.11
CA ALA A 408 6.16 -21.80 -4.20
C ALA A 408 7.60 -21.25 -4.13
N LEU A 409 7.78 -19.98 -3.75
CA LEU A 409 9.10 -19.36 -3.65
C LEU A 409 9.98 -20.02 -2.58
N ALA A 410 9.41 -20.49 -1.47
CA ALA A 410 10.17 -21.20 -0.44
C ALA A 410 10.71 -22.54 -0.94
N TRP A 411 9.90 -23.29 -1.70
CA TRP A 411 10.33 -24.52 -2.38
C TRP A 411 11.41 -24.24 -3.44
N ALA A 412 11.25 -23.19 -4.24
CA ALA A 412 12.26 -22.78 -5.22
C ALA A 412 13.59 -22.39 -4.56
N ASN A 413 13.54 -21.66 -3.44
CA ASN A 413 14.72 -21.31 -2.64
C ASN A 413 15.38 -22.57 -2.07
N GLN A 414 14.60 -23.52 -1.53
CA GLN A 414 15.12 -24.80 -1.05
C GLN A 414 15.82 -25.58 -2.16
N GLY A 415 15.20 -25.70 -3.34
CA GLY A 415 15.81 -26.34 -4.50
C GLY A 415 17.14 -25.69 -4.89
N ARG A 416 17.22 -24.35 -4.84
CA ARG A 416 18.46 -23.61 -5.13
C ARG A 416 19.56 -23.90 -4.12
N ILE A 417 19.21 -23.97 -2.83
CA ILE A 417 20.15 -24.27 -1.75
C ILE A 417 20.68 -25.71 -1.88
N LEU A 418 19.79 -26.68 -2.10
CA LEU A 418 20.13 -28.10 -2.26
C LEU A 418 21.06 -28.32 -3.47
N ARG A 419 20.78 -27.62 -4.59
CA ARG A 419 21.66 -27.63 -5.77
C ARG A 419 23.07 -27.13 -5.43
N SER A 420 23.19 -26.05 -4.65
CA SER A 420 24.50 -25.49 -4.26
C SER A 420 25.32 -26.42 -3.38
N ILE A 421 24.69 -27.32 -2.62
CA ILE A 421 25.38 -28.35 -1.83
C ILE A 421 25.48 -29.70 -2.56
N ASN A 422 25.17 -29.74 -3.86
CA ASN A 422 25.20 -30.92 -4.73
C ASN A 422 24.20 -32.05 -4.37
N ASP A 423 23.14 -31.74 -3.61
CA ASP A 423 22.02 -32.67 -3.40
C ASP A 423 20.99 -32.50 -4.52
N TYR A 424 21.32 -33.07 -5.68
CA TYR A 424 20.59 -32.84 -6.92
C TYR A 424 19.21 -33.53 -6.92
N GLU A 425 19.10 -34.70 -6.29
CA GLU A 425 17.83 -35.43 -6.14
C GLU A 425 16.84 -34.64 -5.29
N ALA A 426 17.22 -34.21 -4.09
CA ALA A 426 16.33 -33.40 -3.26
C ALA A 426 16.04 -32.01 -3.87
N SER A 427 17.01 -31.45 -4.60
CA SER A 427 16.82 -30.21 -5.36
C SER A 427 15.72 -30.34 -6.43
N LEU A 428 15.73 -31.46 -7.17
CA LEU A 428 14.73 -31.76 -8.19
C LEU A 428 13.33 -31.85 -7.58
N GLU A 429 13.17 -32.58 -6.47
CA GLU A 429 11.89 -32.70 -5.76
C GLU A 429 11.35 -31.33 -5.31
N ALA A 430 12.22 -30.47 -4.75
CA ALA A 430 11.84 -29.14 -4.32
C ALA A 430 11.41 -28.25 -5.50
N TYR A 431 12.11 -28.30 -6.64
CA TYR A 431 11.71 -27.57 -7.83
C TYR A 431 10.43 -28.10 -8.45
N GLU A 432 10.18 -29.41 -8.41
CA GLU A 432 8.91 -29.99 -8.87
C GLU A 432 7.74 -29.52 -8.00
N LYS A 433 7.93 -29.45 -6.68
CA LYS A 433 6.93 -28.86 -5.79
C LYS A 433 6.67 -27.38 -6.06
N ALA A 434 7.72 -26.60 -6.32
CA ALA A 434 7.57 -25.19 -6.71
C ALA A 434 6.77 -25.05 -8.02
N LEU A 435 7.00 -25.90 -9.01
CA LEU A 435 6.31 -25.87 -10.31
C LEU A 435 4.89 -26.47 -10.27
N GLU A 436 4.60 -27.36 -9.33
CA GLU A 436 3.24 -27.83 -9.05
C GLU A 436 2.36 -26.65 -8.57
N LEU A 437 2.92 -25.78 -7.73
CA LEU A 437 2.26 -24.59 -7.19
C LEU A 437 2.22 -23.44 -8.21
N GLU A 438 3.34 -23.18 -8.91
CA GLU A 438 3.48 -22.11 -9.90
C GLU A 438 4.07 -22.63 -11.21
N PRO A 439 3.24 -23.18 -12.12
CA PRO A 439 3.72 -23.84 -13.34
C PRO A 439 4.35 -22.90 -14.37
N ASN A 440 4.09 -21.59 -14.25
CA ASN A 440 4.53 -20.58 -15.22
C ASN A 440 5.81 -19.84 -14.78
N ASN A 441 6.56 -20.36 -13.81
CA ASN A 441 7.80 -19.72 -13.34
C ASN A 441 9.01 -20.13 -14.21
N ALA A 442 9.37 -19.27 -15.17
CA ALA A 442 10.46 -19.54 -16.12
C ALA A 442 11.82 -19.78 -15.43
N GLN A 443 12.12 -19.05 -14.35
CA GLN A 443 13.39 -19.20 -13.63
C GLN A 443 13.50 -20.56 -12.93
N VAL A 444 12.40 -21.07 -12.37
CA VAL A 444 12.37 -22.39 -11.75
C VAL A 444 12.55 -23.49 -12.79
N TRP A 445 11.90 -23.38 -13.96
CA TRP A 445 12.14 -24.30 -15.09
C TRP A 445 13.60 -24.30 -15.54
N ALA A 446 14.24 -23.13 -15.64
CA ALA A 446 15.65 -23.02 -16.00
C ALA A 446 16.57 -23.61 -14.91
N ASN A 447 16.25 -23.45 -13.63
CA ASN A 447 17.04 -24.05 -12.56
C ASN A 447 16.89 -25.58 -12.52
N ARG A 448 15.67 -26.08 -12.76
CA ARG A 448 15.39 -27.51 -12.89
C ARG A 448 16.17 -28.15 -14.03
N SER A 449 16.35 -27.45 -15.16
CA SER A 449 17.14 -27.99 -16.28
C SER A 449 18.61 -28.23 -15.91
N VAL A 450 19.22 -27.34 -15.11
CA VAL A 450 20.59 -27.52 -14.60
C VAL A 450 20.68 -28.77 -13.73
N VAL A 451 19.74 -28.94 -12.80
CA VAL A 451 19.72 -30.10 -11.89
C VAL A 451 19.58 -31.42 -12.68
N LEU A 452 18.65 -31.47 -13.64
CA LEU A 452 18.47 -32.63 -14.50
C LEU A 452 19.71 -32.95 -15.32
N TRP A 453 20.43 -31.92 -15.79
CA TRP A 453 21.68 -32.12 -16.50
C TRP A 453 22.76 -32.75 -15.60
N HIS A 454 22.90 -32.29 -14.35
CA HIS A 454 23.83 -32.89 -13.38
C HIS A 454 23.48 -34.35 -13.05
N LEU A 455 22.19 -34.71 -13.07
CA LEU A 455 21.70 -36.08 -12.90
C LEU A 455 21.88 -36.95 -14.17
N GLY A 456 22.43 -36.42 -15.25
CA GLY A 456 22.58 -37.13 -16.53
C GLY A 456 21.28 -37.26 -17.35
N LEU A 457 20.19 -36.62 -16.90
CA LEU A 457 18.88 -36.64 -17.54
C LEU A 457 18.78 -35.53 -18.60
N HIS A 458 19.57 -35.66 -19.67
CA HIS A 458 19.76 -34.59 -20.65
C HIS A 458 18.51 -34.24 -21.48
N GLU A 459 17.70 -35.22 -21.91
CA GLU A 459 16.43 -34.92 -22.61
C GLU A 459 15.40 -34.21 -21.70
N PRO A 460 15.14 -34.67 -20.45
CA PRO A 460 14.36 -33.89 -19.49
C PRO A 460 14.91 -32.49 -19.19
N ALA A 461 16.24 -32.32 -19.19
CA ALA A 461 16.86 -31.02 -19.04
C ALA A 461 16.52 -30.09 -20.22
N ILE A 462 16.62 -30.58 -21.47
CA ILE A 462 16.23 -29.83 -22.67
C ILE A 462 14.75 -29.46 -22.62
N PHE A 463 13.86 -30.39 -22.24
CA PHE A 463 12.44 -30.08 -22.06
C PHE A 463 12.22 -28.94 -21.07
N SER A 464 12.90 -28.97 -19.93
CA SER A 464 12.78 -27.94 -18.89
C SER A 464 13.32 -26.58 -19.37
N ALA A 465 14.45 -26.59 -20.09
CA ALA A 465 15.00 -25.38 -20.69
C ALA A 465 14.07 -24.79 -21.76
N ASN A 466 13.47 -25.62 -22.62
CA ASN A 466 12.48 -25.18 -23.61
C ASN A 466 11.22 -24.61 -22.95
N ARG A 467 10.76 -25.20 -21.83
CA ARG A 467 9.66 -24.62 -21.05
C ARG A 467 10.00 -23.23 -20.53
N ALA A 468 11.20 -23.04 -19.98
CA ALA A 468 11.67 -21.74 -19.53
C ALA A 468 11.74 -20.71 -20.68
N ILE A 469 12.28 -21.09 -21.83
CA ILE A 469 12.36 -20.26 -23.05
C ILE A 469 10.96 -19.86 -23.54
N ASN A 470 10.02 -20.80 -23.59
CA ASN A 470 8.65 -20.51 -24.04
C ASN A 470 7.91 -19.54 -23.11
N LEU A 471 8.21 -19.57 -21.81
CA LEU A 471 7.65 -18.65 -20.82
C LEU A 471 8.34 -17.29 -20.85
N ASN A 472 9.66 -17.27 -21.04
CA ASN A 472 10.46 -16.06 -21.17
C ASN A 472 11.58 -16.26 -22.20
N PRO A 473 11.38 -15.82 -23.45
CA PRO A 473 12.38 -15.96 -24.51
C PRO A 473 13.67 -15.16 -24.26
N GLU A 474 13.63 -14.13 -23.42
CA GLU A 474 14.79 -13.29 -23.07
C GLU A 474 15.61 -13.88 -21.91
N LEU A 475 15.21 -15.03 -21.35
CA LEU A 475 15.93 -15.68 -20.26
C LEU A 475 17.21 -16.36 -20.77
N VAL A 476 18.30 -15.60 -20.84
CA VAL A 476 19.63 -16.03 -21.30
C VAL A 476 20.08 -17.37 -20.69
N GLN A 477 19.86 -17.56 -19.38
CA GLN A 477 20.22 -18.79 -18.67
C GLN A 477 19.55 -20.03 -19.27
N ALA A 478 18.30 -19.92 -19.73
CA ALA A 478 17.56 -21.06 -20.26
C ALA A 478 18.13 -21.51 -21.62
N TRP A 479 18.45 -20.56 -22.50
CA TRP A 479 19.14 -20.84 -23.76
C TRP A 479 20.51 -21.47 -23.55
N TYR A 480 21.29 -20.93 -22.60
CA TYR A 480 22.58 -21.49 -22.23
C TYR A 480 22.45 -22.94 -21.74
N ASN A 481 21.50 -23.21 -20.82
CA ASN A 481 21.25 -24.55 -20.30
C ASN A 481 20.81 -25.54 -21.39
N ARG A 482 19.97 -25.09 -22.34
CA ARG A 482 19.57 -25.88 -23.50
C ARG A 482 20.80 -26.28 -24.33
N GLY A 483 21.68 -25.32 -24.64
CA GLY A 483 22.92 -25.55 -25.36
C GLY A 483 23.82 -26.59 -24.67
N VAL A 484 24.04 -26.43 -23.36
CA VAL A 484 24.85 -27.36 -22.56
C VAL A 484 24.27 -28.79 -22.59
N ALA A 485 22.96 -28.94 -22.44
CA ALA A 485 22.31 -30.25 -22.47
C ALA A 485 22.35 -30.90 -23.86
N LEU A 486 22.21 -30.11 -24.93
CA LEU A 486 22.31 -30.59 -26.32
C LEU A 486 23.75 -31.04 -26.67
N VAL A 487 24.77 -30.34 -26.18
CA VAL A 487 26.17 -30.77 -26.32
C VAL A 487 26.40 -32.13 -25.67
N ALA A 488 25.82 -32.39 -24.49
CA ALA A 488 25.94 -33.68 -23.82
C ALA A 488 25.33 -34.84 -24.64
N LEU A 489 24.34 -34.55 -25.49
CA LEU A 489 23.74 -35.49 -26.43
C LEU A 489 24.39 -35.47 -27.83
N GLN A 490 25.46 -34.70 -28.03
CA GLN A 490 26.13 -34.51 -29.32
C GLN A 490 25.21 -33.93 -30.42
N ARG A 491 24.13 -33.23 -30.04
CA ARG A 491 23.22 -32.51 -30.95
C ARG A 491 23.79 -31.12 -31.24
N TYR A 492 24.93 -31.09 -31.93
CA TYR A 492 25.80 -29.92 -32.05
C TYR A 492 25.17 -28.75 -32.79
N GLU A 493 24.41 -28.99 -33.86
CA GLU A 493 23.74 -27.95 -34.64
C GLU A 493 22.67 -27.22 -33.80
N GLU A 494 21.83 -27.95 -33.08
CA GLU A 494 20.81 -27.34 -32.21
C GLU A 494 21.44 -26.63 -30.99
N ALA A 495 22.57 -27.14 -30.50
CA ALA A 495 23.33 -26.47 -29.45
C ALA A 495 23.89 -25.14 -29.95
N LEU A 496 24.39 -25.10 -31.18
CA LEU A 496 24.89 -23.89 -31.83
C LEU A 496 23.80 -22.81 -31.90
N GLU A 497 22.59 -23.17 -32.37
CA GLU A 497 21.43 -22.26 -32.37
C GLU A 497 21.14 -21.70 -30.96
N SER A 498 21.25 -22.53 -29.93
CA SER A 498 21.02 -22.10 -28.54
C SER A 498 22.05 -21.08 -28.08
N TYR A 499 23.33 -21.31 -28.39
CA TYR A 499 24.40 -20.36 -28.05
C TYR A 499 24.34 -19.08 -28.88
N GLU A 500 23.91 -19.15 -30.14
CA GLU A 500 23.64 -17.96 -30.96
C GLU A 500 22.56 -17.08 -30.32
N GLN A 501 21.47 -17.68 -29.80
CA GLN A 501 20.45 -16.93 -29.05
C GLN A 501 21.00 -16.31 -27.76
N VAL A 502 21.89 -17.02 -27.03
CA VAL A 502 22.58 -16.41 -25.87
C VAL A 502 23.39 -15.19 -26.30
N LEU A 503 24.11 -15.26 -27.41
CA LEU A 503 24.97 -14.19 -27.90
C LEU A 503 24.22 -13.03 -28.56
N GLU A 504 23.00 -13.27 -29.04
CA GLU A 504 22.09 -12.21 -29.48
C GLU A 504 21.60 -11.39 -28.27
N LEU A 505 21.23 -12.06 -27.18
CA LEU A 505 20.72 -11.43 -25.95
C LEU A 505 21.86 -10.86 -25.06
N ALA A 506 23.01 -11.52 -25.04
CA ALA A 506 24.17 -11.18 -24.21
C ALA A 506 25.48 -11.36 -25.01
N PRO A 507 25.84 -10.39 -25.87
CA PRO A 507 27.00 -10.48 -26.76
C PRO A 507 28.36 -10.60 -26.06
N ASP A 508 28.42 -10.23 -24.78
CA ASP A 508 29.61 -10.29 -23.93
C ASP A 508 29.73 -11.57 -23.09
N ASN A 509 28.84 -12.55 -23.31
CA ASN A 509 28.88 -13.82 -22.60
C ASN A 509 30.04 -14.71 -23.07
N ALA A 510 31.17 -14.66 -22.35
CA ALA A 510 32.38 -15.41 -22.66
C ALA A 510 32.17 -16.95 -22.66
N ASP A 511 31.29 -17.47 -21.80
CA ASP A 511 30.99 -18.90 -21.71
C ASP A 511 30.23 -19.39 -22.95
N ALA A 512 29.29 -18.59 -23.47
CA ALA A 512 28.56 -18.90 -24.69
C ALA A 512 29.48 -18.86 -25.92
N TRP A 513 30.37 -17.87 -26.02
CA TRP A 513 31.42 -17.86 -27.06
C TRP A 513 32.34 -19.08 -26.97
N THR A 514 32.67 -19.52 -25.76
CA THR A 514 33.45 -20.76 -25.54
C THR A 514 32.68 -21.98 -26.02
N GLY A 515 31.41 -22.12 -25.62
CA GLY A 515 30.53 -23.22 -26.05
C GLY A 515 30.39 -23.28 -27.56
N GLN A 516 30.09 -22.14 -28.20
CA GLN A 516 30.01 -22.02 -29.66
C GLN A 516 31.33 -22.44 -30.33
N GLY A 517 32.47 -21.94 -29.86
CA GLY A 517 33.78 -22.27 -30.41
C GLY A 517 34.14 -23.75 -30.29
N LEU A 518 33.80 -24.38 -29.16
CA LEU A 518 33.98 -25.82 -28.95
C LEU A 518 33.13 -26.63 -29.94
N ILE A 519 31.86 -26.26 -30.12
CA ILE A 519 30.92 -26.92 -31.04
C ILE A 519 31.39 -26.78 -32.49
N LEU A 520 31.74 -25.57 -32.92
CA LEU A 520 32.25 -25.32 -34.28
C LEU A 520 33.50 -26.14 -34.57
N GLY A 521 34.35 -26.35 -33.56
CA GLY A 521 35.50 -27.25 -33.64
C GLY A 521 35.10 -28.71 -33.90
N GLN A 522 34.07 -29.21 -33.21
CA GLN A 522 33.53 -30.56 -33.42
C GLN A 522 32.90 -30.72 -34.81
N LEU A 523 32.25 -29.68 -35.31
CA LEU A 523 31.66 -29.63 -36.66
C LEU A 523 32.69 -29.44 -37.78
N GLY A 524 33.98 -29.29 -37.46
CA GLY A 524 35.04 -29.06 -38.44
C GLY A 524 35.08 -27.65 -39.03
N ARG A 525 34.28 -26.71 -38.50
CA ARG A 525 34.25 -25.28 -38.87
C ARG A 525 35.39 -24.53 -38.18
N ILE A 526 36.63 -24.98 -38.43
CA ILE A 526 37.83 -24.56 -37.68
C ILE A 526 38.08 -23.04 -37.69
N PRO A 527 37.96 -22.30 -38.82
CA PRO A 527 38.18 -20.86 -38.81
C PRO A 527 37.20 -20.11 -37.89
N GLU A 528 35.95 -20.54 -37.87
CA GLU A 528 34.89 -19.94 -37.06
C GLU A 528 35.07 -20.31 -35.58
N ALA A 529 35.49 -21.55 -35.30
CA ALA A 529 35.85 -22.00 -33.97
C ALA A 529 36.97 -21.13 -33.36
N ILE A 530 38.04 -20.86 -34.12
CA ILE A 530 39.14 -20.00 -33.67
C ILE A 530 38.64 -18.58 -33.39
N ALA A 531 37.79 -18.03 -34.26
CA ALA A 531 37.23 -16.69 -34.07
C ALA A 531 36.40 -16.60 -32.77
N ALA A 532 35.47 -17.54 -32.55
CA ALA A 532 34.63 -17.58 -31.36
C ALA A 532 35.45 -17.75 -30.07
N LEU A 533 36.40 -18.69 -30.04
CA LEU A 533 37.27 -18.92 -28.87
C LEU A 533 38.19 -17.72 -28.59
N THR A 534 38.66 -17.04 -29.63
CA THR A 534 39.46 -15.81 -29.48
C THR A 534 38.62 -14.69 -28.89
N THR A 535 37.37 -14.54 -29.32
CA THR A 535 36.42 -13.58 -28.72
C THR A 535 36.14 -13.92 -27.25
N ALA A 536 35.92 -15.19 -26.93
CA ALA A 536 35.76 -15.65 -25.54
C ALA A 536 36.95 -15.23 -24.65
N LEU A 537 38.19 -15.40 -25.14
CA LEU A 537 39.39 -15.01 -24.39
C LEU A 537 39.64 -13.51 -24.33
N LYS A 538 39.11 -12.73 -25.27
CA LYS A 538 39.12 -11.26 -25.16
C LYS A 538 38.20 -10.79 -24.03
N LEU A 539 37.04 -11.44 -23.89
CA LEU A 539 36.05 -11.14 -22.86
C LEU A 539 36.49 -11.66 -21.48
N ASN A 540 37.01 -12.89 -21.43
CA ASN A 540 37.58 -13.50 -20.23
C ASN A 540 38.90 -14.20 -20.55
N PRO A 541 40.05 -13.54 -20.32
CA PRO A 541 41.37 -14.13 -20.55
C PRO A 541 41.67 -15.39 -19.73
N GLN A 542 40.97 -15.60 -18.60
CA GLN A 542 41.17 -16.75 -17.70
C GLN A 542 40.35 -17.98 -18.09
N GLN A 543 39.67 -17.95 -19.23
CA GLN A 543 38.81 -19.05 -19.67
C GLN A 543 39.63 -20.27 -20.14
N SER A 544 39.93 -21.17 -19.21
CA SER A 544 40.82 -22.33 -19.41
C SER A 544 40.35 -23.27 -20.53
N LEU A 545 39.04 -23.49 -20.65
CA LEU A 545 38.44 -24.31 -21.71
C LEU A 545 38.71 -23.73 -23.10
N ALA A 546 38.57 -22.41 -23.25
CA ALA A 546 38.82 -21.75 -24.53
C ALA A 546 40.31 -21.77 -24.91
N GLN A 547 41.20 -21.53 -23.95
CA GLN A 547 42.65 -21.64 -24.14
C GLN A 547 43.05 -23.04 -24.61
N THR A 548 42.57 -24.07 -23.90
CA THR A 548 42.89 -25.48 -24.19
C THR A 548 42.38 -25.90 -25.56
N ALA A 549 41.17 -25.44 -25.95
CA ALA A 549 40.59 -25.71 -27.25
C ALA A 549 41.41 -25.10 -28.40
N LEU A 550 41.81 -23.83 -28.28
CA LEU A 550 42.66 -23.17 -29.27
C LEU A 550 44.02 -23.86 -29.40
N GLN A 551 44.65 -24.23 -28.29
CA GLN A 551 45.92 -24.93 -28.31
C GLN A 551 45.81 -26.29 -29.03
N ARG A 552 44.72 -27.03 -28.79
CA ARG A 552 44.44 -28.30 -29.48
C ARG A 552 44.28 -28.10 -30.99
N ILE A 553 43.51 -27.09 -31.40
CA ILE A 553 43.30 -26.75 -32.82
C ILE A 553 44.63 -26.39 -33.49
N ALA A 554 45.46 -25.56 -32.85
CA ALA A 554 46.76 -25.16 -33.39
C ALA A 554 47.71 -26.36 -33.60
N LEU A 555 47.77 -27.28 -32.64
CA LEU A 555 48.57 -28.50 -32.75
C LEU A 555 48.10 -29.40 -33.91
N GLN A 556 46.79 -29.55 -34.09
CA GLN A 556 46.24 -30.33 -35.20
C GLN A 556 46.57 -29.71 -36.56
N GLN A 557 46.47 -28.39 -36.69
CA GLN A 557 46.85 -27.68 -37.92
C GLN A 557 48.34 -27.81 -38.22
N GLN A 558 49.21 -27.73 -37.20
CA GLN A 558 50.65 -27.92 -37.36
C GLN A 558 51.00 -29.35 -37.82
N GLN A 559 50.32 -30.36 -37.27
CA GLN A 559 50.49 -31.76 -37.69
C GLN A 559 50.02 -31.98 -39.14
N GLN A 560 48.88 -31.41 -39.53
CA GLN A 560 48.39 -31.50 -40.92
C GLN A 560 49.33 -30.83 -41.92
N GLN A 561 49.84 -29.63 -41.59
CA GLN A 561 50.85 -28.96 -42.40
C GLN A 561 52.14 -29.77 -42.53
N SER A 562 52.58 -30.41 -41.43
CA SER A 562 53.76 -31.27 -41.44
C SER A 562 53.58 -32.53 -42.29
N GLN A 563 52.38 -33.11 -42.32
CA GLN A 563 52.04 -34.27 -43.16
C GLN A 563 51.93 -33.89 -44.64
N GLN A 564 51.42 -32.71 -44.97
CA GLN A 564 51.33 -32.21 -46.35
C GLN A 564 52.70 -31.84 -46.94
N GLN A 565 53.72 -31.62 -46.10
CA GLN A 565 55.10 -31.29 -46.51
C GLN A 565 56.03 -32.51 -46.61
N GLN A 566 55.55 -33.73 -46.34
CA GLN A 566 56.34 -34.96 -46.54
C GLN A 566 56.39 -35.34 -48.04
N PRO A 567 57.56 -35.62 -48.63
CA PRO A 567 57.67 -36.06 -50.02
C PRO A 567 56.99 -37.43 -50.22
N PRO A 568 56.40 -37.72 -51.41
CA PRO A 568 55.69 -38.97 -51.64
C PRO A 568 56.62 -40.17 -51.45
N GLN A 569 56.19 -41.14 -50.64
CA GLN A 569 56.92 -42.39 -50.43
C GLN A 569 57.08 -43.12 -51.78
N GLN A 570 58.32 -43.35 -52.20
CA GLN A 570 58.63 -44.16 -53.38
C GLN A 570 58.13 -45.59 -53.15
N GLN A 571 57.21 -46.06 -53.98
CA GLN A 571 56.83 -47.47 -54.02
C GLN A 571 58.07 -48.31 -54.40
N PRO A 572 58.38 -49.41 -53.68
CA PRO A 572 59.48 -50.28 -54.06
C PRO A 572 59.18 -50.95 -55.41
N PRO A 573 60.18 -51.12 -56.30
CA PRO A 573 59.98 -51.63 -57.63
C PRO A 573 59.45 -53.07 -57.63
N GLN A 574 58.39 -53.32 -58.41
CA GLN A 574 57.88 -54.66 -58.69
C GLN A 574 58.99 -55.49 -59.35
N GLN A 575 59.47 -56.53 -58.66
CA GLN A 575 60.37 -57.52 -59.23
C GLN A 575 59.63 -58.30 -60.33
N GLN A 576 60.00 -58.05 -61.58
CA GLN A 576 59.70 -58.96 -62.68
C GLN A 576 60.44 -60.28 -62.45
N GLN A 577 59.70 -61.32 -62.08
CA GLN A 577 60.19 -62.70 -62.13
C GLN A 577 60.25 -63.12 -63.60
N GLN A 578 61.46 -63.17 -64.16
CA GLN A 578 61.77 -64.02 -65.31
C GLN A 578 62.09 -65.42 -64.79
N GLN A 579 61.38 -66.44 -65.29
CA GLN A 579 61.76 -67.85 -65.15
C GLN A 579 62.19 -68.41 -66.53
N PRO A 580 63.11 -69.38 -66.53
CA PRO A 580 63.96 -69.78 -67.67
C PRO A 580 63.27 -70.60 -68.76
#